data_AF-A0A5C7PGY5-F1
#
_entry.id   AF-A0A5C7PGY5-F1
#
_cell.length_a   1.000
_cell.length_b   1.000
_cell.length_c   1.000
_cell.angle_alpha   90.00
_cell.angle_beta   90.00
_cell.angle_gamma   90.00
#
_symmetry.space_group_name_H-M   'P 1'
#
loop_
_entity.id
_entity.type
_entity.pdbx_description
1 polymer ?
#
loop_
_entity_poly.entity_id
_entity_poly.type
_entity_poly.pdbx_seq_one_letter_code
_entity_poly.pdbx_strand_id
1 'polypeptide(L)'
;MSLRPPSQVSGPSAAPSMPRAARKLIDIGVAIEMQPPGQQDHMFCHSILAQLCLPRVRVNGREFHQRSGAAWIHLQGGLLDEGAGPVWQPLPHGVMARLLLISICTHAVRYRTLDIDVEENAAGLLKRLRYDLQGWRYSALRQQMHAWA
;
A
#
# COMPACT_ATOMS: atom_id res chain seq x y z
N MET A 1 -69.74 -35.92 -2.88
CA MET A 1 -69.14 -34.99 -1.91
C MET A 1 -67.78 -35.57 -1.52
N SER A 2 -66.70 -35.21 -2.21
CA SER A 2 -65.34 -35.71 -1.95
C SER A 2 -64.47 -34.51 -1.60
N LEU A 3 -64.03 -34.44 -0.36
CA LEU A 3 -63.25 -33.33 0.19
C LEU A 3 -61.79 -33.47 -0.24
N ARG A 4 -61.30 -32.47 -0.95
CA ARG A 4 -59.89 -32.33 -1.37
C ARG A 4 -59.03 -32.01 -0.14
N PRO A 5 -57.88 -32.68 0.08
CA PRO A 5 -57.03 -32.38 1.22
C PRO A 5 -56.32 -31.02 1.05
N PRO A 6 -55.96 -30.34 2.15
CA PRO A 6 -55.39 -28.99 2.10
C PRO A 6 -53.98 -29.02 1.51
N SER A 7 -53.77 -28.11 0.56
CA SER A 7 -52.46 -27.78 -0.02
C SER A 7 -51.48 -27.38 1.08
N GLN A 8 -50.37 -28.12 1.19
CA GLN A 8 -49.28 -27.79 2.10
C GLN A 8 -48.70 -26.43 1.73
N VAL A 9 -48.75 -25.49 2.68
CA VAL A 9 -48.01 -24.23 2.60
C VAL A 9 -46.55 -24.57 2.84
N SER A 10 -45.75 -24.48 1.77
CA SER A 10 -44.30 -24.58 1.80
C SER A 10 -43.72 -23.57 2.80
N GLY A 11 -42.97 -24.06 3.79
CA GLY A 11 -42.24 -23.26 4.77
C GLY A 11 -41.21 -22.31 4.13
N PRO A 12 -40.63 -21.39 4.92
CA PRO A 12 -39.89 -20.24 4.42
C PRO A 12 -38.71 -20.68 3.54
N SER A 13 -38.74 -20.20 2.31
CA SER A 13 -37.64 -20.28 1.35
C SER A 13 -36.36 -19.80 2.03
N ALA A 14 -35.33 -20.66 2.03
CA ALA A 14 -34.02 -20.34 2.59
C ALA A 14 -33.53 -19.02 2.00
N ALA A 15 -33.33 -18.01 2.86
CA ALA A 15 -32.77 -16.74 2.46
C ALA A 15 -31.46 -16.98 1.69
N PRO A 16 -31.24 -16.32 0.54
CA PRO A 16 -30.03 -16.53 -0.24
C PRO A 16 -28.81 -16.26 0.64
N SER A 17 -27.92 -17.25 0.74
CA SER A 17 -26.71 -17.13 1.53
C SER A 17 -25.86 -15.98 0.99
N MET A 18 -25.49 -15.07 1.88
CA MET A 18 -24.81 -13.85 1.50
C MET A 18 -23.47 -14.18 0.81
N PRO A 19 -23.14 -13.55 -0.34
CA PRO A 19 -21.84 -13.76 -0.99
C PRO A 19 -20.69 -13.44 -0.04
N ARG A 20 -19.62 -14.24 -0.08
CA ARG A 20 -18.44 -14.07 0.79
C ARG A 20 -17.84 -12.66 0.74
N ALA A 21 -17.87 -12.03 -0.44
CA ALA A 21 -17.40 -10.65 -0.62
C ALA A 21 -18.29 -9.64 0.12
N ALA A 22 -19.62 -9.79 0.05
CA ALA A 22 -20.57 -8.93 0.76
C ALA A 22 -20.43 -9.10 2.28
N ARG A 23 -20.25 -10.33 2.76
CA ARG A 23 -19.97 -10.59 4.17
C ARG A 23 -18.70 -9.89 4.64
N LYS A 24 -17.62 -10.01 3.88
CA LYS A 24 -16.34 -9.34 4.17
C LYS A 24 -16.47 -7.81 4.21
N LEU A 25 -17.27 -7.21 3.32
CA LEU A 25 -17.52 -5.76 3.33
C LEU A 25 -18.26 -5.32 4.60
N ILE A 26 -19.27 -6.08 5.03
CA ILE A 26 -20.00 -5.78 6.27
C ILE A 26 -19.07 -5.95 7.48
N ASP A 27 -18.32 -7.05 7.55
CA ASP A 27 -17.40 -7.32 8.66
C ASP A 27 -16.32 -6.21 8.77
N ILE A 28 -15.77 -5.76 7.64
CA ILE A 28 -14.81 -4.63 7.60
C ILE A 28 -15.49 -3.32 8.00
N GLY A 29 -16.72 -3.06 7.52
CA GLY A 29 -17.48 -1.85 7.88
C GLY A 29 -17.72 -1.75 9.38
N VAL A 30 -18.18 -2.84 9.99
CA VAL A 30 -18.35 -2.96 11.44
C VAL A 30 -17.03 -2.75 12.16
N ALA A 31 -15.92 -3.32 11.67
CA ALA A 31 -14.61 -3.13 12.29
C ALA A 31 -14.14 -1.67 12.26
N ILE A 32 -14.36 -0.95 11.15
CA ILE A 32 -14.00 0.48 11.03
C ILE A 32 -14.87 1.33 11.95
N GLU A 33 -16.16 1.04 12.07
CA GLU A 33 -17.07 1.77 12.96
C GLU A 33 -16.74 1.53 14.43
N MET A 34 -16.44 0.28 14.82
CA MET A 34 -16.07 -0.07 16.19
C MET A 34 -14.69 0.44 16.60
N GLN A 35 -13.79 0.63 15.64
CA GLN A 35 -12.43 1.10 15.88
C GLN A 35 -12.06 2.18 14.87
N PRO A 36 -12.58 3.41 15.05
CA PRO A 36 -12.30 4.50 14.14
C PRO A 36 -10.79 4.82 14.14
N PRO A 37 -10.21 5.17 12.99
CA PRO A 37 -8.79 5.45 12.89
C PRO A 37 -8.41 6.65 13.75
N GLY A 38 -7.32 6.52 14.50
CA GLY A 38 -6.75 7.63 15.25
C GLY A 38 -5.86 8.49 14.36
N GLN A 39 -5.44 9.65 14.88
CA GLN A 39 -4.49 10.52 14.17
C GLN A 39 -3.19 9.80 13.77
N GLN A 40 -2.77 8.78 14.53
CA GLN A 40 -1.56 8.03 14.24
C GLN A 40 -1.70 7.13 12.99
N ASP A 41 -2.93 6.75 12.62
CA ASP A 41 -3.24 5.91 11.47
C ASP A 41 -3.32 6.71 10.16
N HIS A 42 -3.36 8.05 10.23
CA HIS A 42 -3.43 8.91 9.06
C HIS A 42 -2.07 9.03 8.35
N MET A 43 -2.03 8.67 7.07
CA MET A 43 -0.86 8.89 6.22
C MET A 43 -1.03 10.13 5.35
N PHE A 44 0.05 10.87 5.15
CA PHE A 44 0.09 12.03 4.27
C PHE A 44 0.54 11.60 2.87
N CYS A 45 -0.31 11.89 1.88
CA CYS A 45 0.02 11.71 0.46
C CYS A 45 -0.19 13.04 -0.25
N HIS A 46 0.89 13.65 -0.74
CA HIS A 46 0.80 14.88 -1.52
C HIS A 46 0.03 14.63 -2.82
N SER A 47 -0.90 15.53 -3.19
CA SER A 47 -1.79 15.35 -4.34
C SER A 47 -1.05 15.08 -5.66
N ILE A 48 0.07 15.77 -5.88
CA ILE A 48 0.93 15.53 -7.05
C ILE A 48 1.54 14.14 -7.01
N LEU A 49 2.03 13.66 -5.86
CA LEU A 49 2.63 12.33 -5.72
C LEU A 49 1.60 11.20 -5.84
N ALA A 50 0.32 11.47 -5.57
CA ALA A 50 -0.75 10.51 -5.83
C ALA A 50 -0.91 10.24 -7.33
N GLN A 51 -0.75 11.27 -8.16
CA GLN A 51 -0.86 11.19 -9.63
C GLN A 51 0.45 10.77 -10.30
N LEU A 52 1.55 11.41 -9.89
CA LEU A 52 2.90 11.33 -10.44
C LEU A 52 3.84 10.74 -9.41
N CYS A 53 3.59 9.48 -9.07
CA CYS A 53 4.41 8.74 -8.14
C CYS A 53 5.55 8.02 -8.87
N LEU A 54 6.25 7.17 -8.12
CA LEU A 54 7.19 6.22 -8.68
C LEU A 54 6.53 5.26 -9.69
N PRO A 55 7.32 4.74 -10.65
CA PRO A 55 6.89 3.73 -11.61
C PRO A 55 6.17 2.58 -10.94
N ARG A 56 5.07 2.12 -11.54
CA ARG A 56 4.34 0.95 -11.04
C ARG A 56 5.07 -0.36 -11.32
N VAL A 57 5.87 -0.38 -12.39
CA VAL A 57 6.63 -1.54 -12.86
C VAL A 57 8.10 -1.20 -12.94
N ARG A 58 8.95 -2.22 -12.95
CA ARG A 58 10.40 -2.04 -13.10
C ARG A 58 10.70 -1.32 -14.41
N VAL A 59 11.54 -0.30 -14.33
CA VAL A 59 12.06 0.44 -15.49
C VAL A 59 13.47 -0.08 -15.74
N ASN A 60 13.77 -0.47 -16.99
CA ASN A 60 15.09 -0.97 -17.38
C ASN A 60 16.08 0.17 -17.70
N GLY A 61 15.61 1.42 -17.70
CA GLY A 61 16.39 2.62 -17.91
C GLY A 61 16.87 3.28 -16.61
N ARG A 62 17.78 4.24 -16.76
CA ARG A 62 18.33 5.05 -15.65
C ARG A 62 17.45 6.23 -15.28
N GLU A 63 16.59 6.62 -16.20
CA GLU A 63 15.73 7.78 -16.09
C GLU A 63 14.29 7.35 -16.29
N PHE A 64 13.40 8.00 -15.54
CA PHE A 64 11.97 7.86 -15.71
C PHE A 64 11.34 9.24 -15.66
N HIS A 65 10.47 9.53 -16.61
CA HIS A 65 9.70 10.75 -16.65
C HIS A 65 8.21 10.43 -16.68
N GLN A 66 7.41 11.19 -15.94
CA GLN A 66 5.96 11.11 -16.02
C GLN A 66 5.37 12.53 -15.93
N ARG A 67 4.29 12.77 -16.69
CA ARG A 67 3.58 14.05 -16.72
C ARG A 67 2.08 13.85 -16.51
N SER A 68 1.48 14.73 -15.72
CA SER A 68 0.04 14.82 -15.47
C SER A 68 -0.35 16.28 -15.51
N GLY A 69 -0.97 16.70 -16.62
CA GLY A 69 -1.31 18.11 -16.86
C GLY A 69 -0.08 19.03 -16.85
N ALA A 70 -0.06 19.95 -15.87
CA ALA A 70 1.03 20.91 -15.67
C ALA A 70 2.17 20.38 -14.78
N ALA A 71 1.95 19.27 -14.07
CA ALA A 71 2.97 18.67 -13.21
C ALA A 71 3.76 17.59 -13.97
N TRP A 72 5.05 17.48 -13.64
CA TRP A 72 5.92 16.42 -14.14
C TRP A 72 6.88 15.97 -13.04
N ILE A 73 7.30 14.71 -13.10
CA ILE A 73 8.34 14.16 -12.24
C ILE A 73 9.40 13.53 -13.13
N HIS A 74 10.66 13.70 -12.72
CA HIS A 74 11.81 13.04 -13.32
C HIS A 74 12.59 12.34 -12.22
N LEU A 75 12.85 11.06 -12.43
CA LEU A 75 13.60 10.21 -11.52
C LEU A 75 14.85 9.75 -12.24
N GLN A 76 15.97 9.84 -11.55
CA GLN A 76 17.26 9.38 -12.03
C GLN A 76 17.88 8.45 -10.99
N GLY A 77 18.38 7.30 -11.44
CA GLY A 77 19.10 6.37 -10.58
C GLY A 77 20.43 6.96 -10.11
N GLY A 78 20.70 6.87 -8.81
CA GLY A 78 21.96 7.30 -8.20
C GLY A 78 23.12 6.34 -8.45
N LEU A 79 24.32 6.76 -8.05
CA LEU A 79 25.45 5.86 -7.85
C LEU A 79 25.73 5.75 -6.36
N LEU A 80 25.93 4.52 -5.90
CA LEU A 80 26.32 4.22 -4.55
C LEU A 80 27.66 3.47 -4.58
N ASP A 81 28.61 3.90 -3.74
CA ASP A 81 29.87 3.18 -3.54
C ASP A 81 29.84 2.50 -2.17
N GLU A 82 29.78 1.16 -2.16
CA GLU A 82 29.80 0.34 -0.95
C GLU A 82 31.24 -0.11 -0.59
N GLY A 83 32.27 0.54 -1.16
CA GLY A 83 33.69 0.22 -0.95
C GLY A 83 34.29 -0.70 -2.03
N ALA A 84 33.49 -1.13 -3.00
CA ALA A 84 33.90 -1.90 -4.17
C ALA A 84 33.90 -1.06 -5.47
N GLY A 85 33.70 0.26 -5.35
CA GLY A 85 33.56 1.20 -6.46
C GLY A 85 32.10 1.57 -6.73
N PRO A 86 31.88 2.57 -7.60
CA PRO A 86 30.55 3.13 -7.82
C PRO A 86 29.64 2.16 -8.57
N VAL A 87 28.55 1.74 -7.92
CA VAL A 87 27.51 0.86 -8.47
C VAL A 87 26.25 1.66 -8.74
N TRP A 88 25.70 1.50 -9.94
CA TRP A 88 24.44 2.12 -10.32
C TRP A 88 23.25 1.50 -9.58
N GLN A 89 22.46 2.32 -8.91
CA GLN A 89 21.24 1.86 -8.26
C GLN A 89 20.05 1.86 -9.23
N PRO A 90 19.18 0.84 -9.15
CA PRO A 90 17.99 0.77 -9.97
C PRO A 90 16.97 1.83 -9.55
N LEU A 91 16.03 2.17 -10.43
CA LEU A 91 14.94 3.07 -10.06
C LEU A 91 13.95 2.39 -9.08
N PRO A 92 13.52 3.09 -8.02
CA PRO A 92 12.56 2.56 -7.07
C PRO A 92 11.18 2.44 -7.75
N HIS A 93 10.52 1.29 -7.58
CA HIS A 93 9.28 0.98 -8.30
C HIS A 93 8.34 0.07 -7.51
N GLY A 94 7.10 -0.01 -8.01
CA GLY A 94 6.08 -0.88 -7.47
C GLY A 94 5.42 -0.35 -6.20
N VAL A 95 4.60 -1.21 -5.58
CA VAL A 95 3.78 -0.83 -4.43
C VAL A 95 4.65 -0.51 -3.22
N MET A 96 5.70 -1.30 -2.96
CA MET A 96 6.56 -1.13 -1.80
C MET A 96 7.32 0.20 -1.81
N ALA A 97 7.91 0.56 -2.96
CA ALA A 97 8.62 1.83 -3.08
C ALA A 97 7.68 3.03 -2.89
N ARG A 98 6.47 2.97 -3.45
CA ARG A 98 5.46 4.03 -3.28
C ARG A 98 4.97 4.15 -1.84
N LEU A 99 4.77 3.03 -1.15
CA LEU A 99 4.43 3.03 0.28
C LEU A 99 5.55 3.64 1.12
N LEU A 100 6.80 3.28 0.84
CA LEU A 100 7.97 3.87 1.51
C LEU A 100 8.00 5.39 1.33
N LEU A 101 7.79 5.89 0.11
CA LEU A 101 7.70 7.34 -0.16
C LEU A 101 6.58 8.01 0.65
N ILE A 102 5.39 7.42 0.68
CA ILE A 102 4.26 7.96 1.47
C ILE A 102 4.60 7.96 2.96
N SER A 103 5.25 6.92 3.47
CA SER A 103 5.70 6.86 4.86
C SER A 103 6.74 7.92 5.18
N ILE A 104 7.70 8.15 4.27
CA ILE A 104 8.69 9.22 4.38
C ILE A 104 8.00 10.58 4.45
N CYS A 105 7.11 10.89 3.50
CA CYS A 105 6.37 12.14 3.49
C CYS A 105 5.51 12.31 4.76
N THR A 106 4.88 11.23 5.23
CA THR A 106 4.11 11.22 6.49
C THR A 106 5.00 11.54 7.68
N HIS A 107 6.17 10.91 7.78
CA HIS A 107 7.13 11.16 8.85
C HIS A 107 7.62 12.60 8.85
N ALA A 108 8.04 13.10 7.68
CA ALA A 108 8.53 14.46 7.52
C ALA A 108 7.48 15.50 7.92
N VAL A 109 6.22 15.33 7.49
CA VAL A 109 5.13 16.24 7.86
C VAL A 109 4.73 16.12 9.33
N ARG A 110 4.68 14.90 9.86
CA ARG A 110 4.23 14.63 11.24
C ARG A 110 5.23 15.14 12.28
N TYR A 111 6.52 14.90 12.06
CA TYR A 111 7.58 15.26 13.01
C TYR A 111 8.32 16.55 12.64
N ARG A 112 8.01 17.15 11.49
CA ARG A 112 8.69 18.35 10.96
C ARG A 112 10.21 18.20 10.93
N THR A 113 10.67 17.01 10.56
CA THR A 113 12.08 16.67 10.42
C THR A 113 12.39 16.34 8.97
N LEU A 114 13.60 16.71 8.56
CA LEU A 114 14.18 16.33 7.27
C LEU A 114 15.05 15.06 7.42
N ASP A 115 15.47 14.74 8.64
CA ASP A 115 16.20 13.51 8.94
C ASP A 115 15.23 12.36 9.16
N ILE A 116 15.46 11.29 8.40
CA ILE A 116 14.70 10.05 8.46
C ILE A 116 15.71 8.97 8.80
N ASP A 117 15.63 8.43 10.01
CA ASP A 117 16.46 7.29 10.41
C ASP A 117 16.00 6.03 9.67
N VAL A 118 16.64 5.77 8.53
CA VAL A 118 16.37 4.62 7.66
C VAL A 118 17.11 3.37 8.16
N GLU A 119 18.20 3.54 8.90
CA GLU A 119 19.19 2.49 9.17
C GLU A 119 18.68 1.34 10.05
N GLU A 120 17.72 1.56 10.95
CA GLU A 120 17.33 0.51 11.91
C GLU A 120 16.10 -0.32 11.53
N ASN A 121 15.24 0.09 10.58
CA ASN A 121 13.86 -0.37 10.68
C ASN A 121 13.04 -0.55 9.39
N ALA A 122 13.57 -1.26 8.39
CA ALA A 122 12.76 -1.82 7.30
C ALA A 122 11.58 -2.65 7.85
N ALA A 123 11.84 -3.47 8.89
CA ALA A 123 10.82 -4.25 9.58
C ALA A 123 9.81 -3.38 10.31
N GLY A 124 10.23 -2.29 10.96
CA GLY A 124 9.35 -1.40 11.70
C GLY A 124 8.59 -0.43 10.81
N LEU A 125 9.10 -0.13 9.61
CA LEU A 125 8.32 0.49 8.55
C LEU A 125 7.17 -0.43 8.12
N LEU A 126 7.45 -1.71 7.88
CA LEU A 126 6.41 -2.71 7.58
C LEU A 126 5.40 -2.87 8.72
N LYS A 127 5.86 -2.92 9.96
CA LYS A 127 5.00 -2.95 11.15
C LYS A 127 4.14 -1.69 11.28
N ARG A 128 4.71 -0.50 11.02
CA ARG A 128 3.98 0.78 11.01
C ARG A 128 2.91 0.81 9.91
N LEU A 129 3.24 0.29 8.73
CA LEU A 129 2.31 0.13 7.63
C LEU A 129 1.28 -1.01 7.84
N ARG A 130 1.29 -1.67 9.01
CA ARG A 130 0.41 -2.80 9.37
C ARG A 130 0.44 -3.95 8.35
N TYR A 131 1.52 -4.07 7.58
CA TYR A 131 1.72 -5.22 6.71
C TYR A 131 2.30 -6.37 7.51
N ASP A 132 1.78 -7.57 7.23
CA ASP A 132 2.31 -8.80 7.77
C ASP A 132 3.76 -8.99 7.28
N LEU A 133 4.65 -9.39 8.19
CA LEU A 133 6.10 -9.57 7.97
C LEU A 133 6.39 -10.84 7.14
N GLN A 134 5.66 -11.04 6.05
CA GLN A 134 5.98 -12.12 5.11
C GLN A 134 7.35 -11.86 4.50
N GLY A 135 8.22 -12.88 4.52
CA GLY A 135 9.64 -12.75 4.15
C GLY A 135 9.89 -12.15 2.76
N TRP A 136 8.99 -12.40 1.80
CA TRP A 136 9.07 -11.82 0.46
C TRP A 136 8.81 -10.30 0.42
N ARG A 137 7.98 -9.77 1.32
CA ARG A 137 7.74 -8.31 1.43
C ARG A 137 8.92 -7.60 2.06
N TYR A 138 9.55 -8.26 3.02
CA TYR A 138 10.77 -7.77 3.66
C TYR A 138 11.93 -7.71 2.67
N SER A 139 12.16 -8.78 1.90
CA SER A 139 13.20 -8.78 0.87
C SER A 139 12.93 -7.76 -0.24
N ALA A 140 11.67 -7.64 -0.67
CA ALA A 140 11.26 -6.61 -1.64
C ALA A 140 11.48 -5.19 -1.10
N LEU A 141 11.12 -4.93 0.17
CA LEU A 141 11.37 -3.63 0.79
C LEU A 141 12.87 -3.32 0.86
N ARG A 142 13.69 -4.27 1.32
CA ARG A 142 15.14 -4.10 1.40
C ARG A 142 15.75 -3.80 0.03
N GLN A 143 15.33 -4.53 -1.00
CA GLN A 143 15.75 -4.26 -2.37
C GLN A 143 15.34 -2.86 -2.83
N GLN A 144 14.13 -2.42 -2.51
CA GLN A 144 13.71 -1.05 -2.82
C GLN A 144 14.52 -0.04 -2.03
N MET A 145 14.84 -0.25 -0.75
CA MET A 145 15.67 0.69 0.03
C MET A 145 17.05 0.90 -0.59
N HIS A 146 17.70 -0.14 -1.11
CA HIS A 146 18.94 0.04 -1.89
C HIS A 146 18.71 0.85 -3.18
N ALA A 147 17.54 0.74 -3.81
CA ALA A 147 17.16 1.56 -4.97
C ALA A 147 16.96 3.06 -4.64
N TRP A 148 16.85 3.42 -3.35
CA TRP A 148 16.74 4.80 -2.88
C TRP A 148 18.06 5.41 -2.42
N ALA A 149 19.11 4.59 -2.23
CA ALA A 149 20.44 5.03 -1.86
C ALA A 149 21.21 5.55 -3.07
#